data_AF-A0A249SW36-F1
#
_entry.id   AF-A0A249SW36-F1
#
_cell.length_a   1.000
_cell.length_b   1.000
_cell.length_c   1.000
_cell.angle_alpha   90.00
_cell.angle_beta   90.00
_cell.angle_gamma   90.00
#
_symmetry.space_group_name_H-M   'P 1'
#
loop_
_entity.id
_entity.type
_entity.pdbx_description
1 polymer ?
#
loop_
_entity_poly.entity_id
_entity_poly.type
_entity_poly.pdbx_seq_one_letter_code
_entity_poly.pdbx_strand_id
1 'polypeptide(L)'
;MQGIFFEDDVAAAAALQEGSVAALGYLYEKYFHLVYRFLYPYCRDQQLVEEITQDAFVRLWEKRSKINPELNCKNLLFTIARNLLTDYLRSARHSASTSTTSDLPVEPATDTTYQDILLADLQKQAALAVTRLPDRSRQVYTMSRMHHLSHKEIATSLNISIKAVEKHLSVALKYLRAYCSEHLLEIAIVTGILSL
;
A
#
# COMPACT_ATOMS: atom_id res chain seq x y z
N MET A 1 -26.78 -13.54 10.96
CA MET A 1 -25.55 -13.82 11.73
C MET A 1 -25.35 -12.68 12.70
N GLN A 2 -25.19 -12.97 13.99
CA GLN A 2 -24.98 -11.95 15.03
C GLN A 2 -23.66 -11.24 14.74
N GLY A 3 -23.72 -9.92 14.53
CA GLY A 3 -22.53 -9.09 14.35
C GLY A 3 -21.64 -9.21 15.57
N ILE A 4 -20.41 -9.64 15.36
CA ILE A 4 -19.40 -9.69 16.41
C ILE A 4 -18.95 -8.24 16.62
N PHE A 5 -19.53 -7.58 17.61
CA PHE A 5 -19.24 -6.17 17.89
C PHE A 5 -17.97 -6.04 18.72
N PHE A 6 -16.87 -5.66 18.06
CA PHE A 6 -15.77 -4.96 18.73
C PHE A 6 -16.04 -3.46 18.66
N GLU A 7 -15.83 -2.78 19.78
CA GLU A 7 -16.06 -1.33 19.91
C GLU A 7 -15.14 -0.52 19.00
N ASP A 8 -13.87 -0.95 18.89
CA ASP A 8 -12.88 -0.36 18.00
C ASP A 8 -11.81 -1.38 17.54
N ASP A 9 -10.88 -0.91 16.71
CA ASP A 9 -9.77 -1.74 16.21
C ASP A 9 -8.76 -2.12 17.30
N VAL A 10 -8.66 -1.35 18.38
CA VAL A 10 -7.71 -1.59 19.48
C VAL A 10 -8.20 -2.78 20.29
N ALA A 11 -9.49 -2.81 20.63
CA ALA A 11 -10.15 -3.93 21.27
C ALA A 11 -10.08 -5.20 20.40
N ALA A 12 -10.31 -5.06 19.09
CA ALA A 12 -10.14 -6.18 18.16
C ALA A 12 -8.67 -6.65 18.11
N ALA A 13 -7.68 -5.75 18.09
CA ALA A 13 -6.26 -6.11 18.07
C ALA A 13 -5.80 -6.80 19.37
N ALA A 14 -6.31 -6.37 20.53
CA ALA A 14 -6.04 -7.01 21.82
C ALA A 14 -6.62 -8.43 21.85
N ALA A 15 -7.89 -8.59 21.47
CA ALA A 15 -8.52 -9.91 21.38
C ALA A 15 -7.83 -10.81 20.35
N LEU A 16 -7.37 -10.24 19.23
CA LEU A 16 -6.60 -10.97 18.22
C LEU A 16 -5.27 -11.51 18.80
N GLN A 17 -4.57 -10.70 19.61
CA GLN A 17 -3.33 -11.12 20.28
C GLN A 17 -3.56 -12.32 21.21
N GLU A 18 -4.71 -12.37 21.88
CA GLU A 18 -5.15 -13.48 22.73
C GLU A 18 -5.62 -14.71 21.93
N GLY A 19 -5.68 -14.62 20.60
CA GLY A 19 -6.08 -15.74 19.73
C GLY A 19 -7.57 -15.79 19.44
N SER A 20 -8.29 -14.67 19.53
CA SER A 20 -9.69 -14.59 19.13
C SER A 20 -9.85 -14.64 17.60
N VAL A 21 -10.37 -15.76 17.09
CA VAL A 21 -10.75 -15.89 15.67
C VAL A 21 -11.87 -14.92 15.30
N ALA A 22 -12.75 -14.63 16.25
CA ALA A 22 -13.82 -13.64 16.09
C ALA A 22 -13.26 -12.23 15.80
N ALA A 23 -12.15 -11.85 16.44
CA ALA A 23 -11.47 -10.59 16.18
C ALA A 23 -10.85 -10.54 14.77
N LEU A 24 -10.29 -11.65 14.30
CA LEU A 24 -9.81 -11.76 12.92
C LEU A 24 -10.96 -11.59 11.93
N GLY A 25 -12.11 -12.22 12.19
CA GLY A 25 -13.32 -12.09 11.35
C GLY A 25 -13.80 -10.63 11.25
N TYR A 26 -13.89 -9.93 12.38
CA TYR A 26 -14.24 -8.51 12.41
C TYR A 26 -13.28 -7.66 11.56
N LEU A 27 -11.96 -7.84 11.74
CA LEU A 27 -10.95 -7.10 10.97
C LEU A 27 -11.00 -7.46 9.49
N TYR A 28 -11.28 -8.73 9.15
CA TYR A 28 -11.42 -9.20 7.78
C TYR A 28 -12.58 -8.50 7.08
N GLU A 29 -13.79 -8.56 7.64
CA GLU A 29 -14.97 -7.89 7.09
C GLU A 29 -14.74 -6.40 6.88
N LYS A 30 -14.08 -5.75 7.84
CA LYS A 30 -13.81 -4.30 7.81
C LYS A 30 -12.74 -3.90 6.79
N TYR A 31 -11.67 -4.69 6.65
CA TYR A 31 -10.47 -4.27 5.92
C TYR A 31 -10.23 -4.98 4.59
N PHE A 32 -10.91 -6.08 4.29
CA PHE A 32 -10.66 -6.86 3.08
C PHE A 32 -10.75 -6.01 1.81
N HIS A 33 -11.88 -5.35 1.56
CA HIS A 33 -12.06 -4.53 0.37
C HIS A 33 -11.11 -3.33 0.31
N LEU A 34 -10.73 -2.78 1.47
CA LEU A 34 -9.79 -1.66 1.55
C LEU A 34 -8.37 -2.09 1.16
N VAL A 35 -7.92 -3.26 1.62
CA VAL A 35 -6.62 -3.84 1.25
C VAL A 35 -6.63 -4.25 -0.22
N TYR A 36 -7.68 -4.91 -0.70
CA TYR A 36 -7.84 -5.28 -2.10
C TYR A 36 -7.72 -4.06 -3.01
N ARG A 37 -8.51 -3.00 -2.75
CA ARG A 37 -8.50 -1.78 -3.56
C ARG A 37 -7.18 -1.01 -3.45
N PHE A 38 -6.48 -1.13 -2.32
CA PHE A 38 -5.13 -0.58 -2.16
C PHE A 38 -4.09 -1.29 -3.01
N LEU A 39 -4.20 -2.60 -3.20
CA LEU A 39 -3.24 -3.40 -3.96
C LEU A 39 -3.53 -3.45 -5.47
N TYR A 40 -4.81 -3.41 -5.86
CA TYR A 40 -5.24 -3.59 -7.25
C TYR A 40 -4.50 -2.71 -8.27
N PRO A 41 -4.26 -1.40 -8.02
CA PRO A 41 -3.56 -0.54 -8.99
C PRO A 41 -2.14 -0.99 -9.35
N TYR A 42 -1.51 -1.83 -8.54
CA TYR A 42 -0.09 -2.20 -8.68
C TYR A 42 0.16 -3.45 -9.54
N CYS A 43 -0.83 -4.32 -9.70
CA CYS A 43 -0.70 -5.53 -10.51
C CYS A 43 -1.85 -5.73 -11.50
N ARG A 44 -3.03 -5.13 -11.24
CA ARG A 44 -4.23 -5.21 -12.09
C ARG A 44 -4.70 -6.64 -12.40
N ASP A 45 -4.31 -7.59 -11.55
CA ASP A 45 -4.74 -8.98 -11.61
C ASP A 45 -5.64 -9.25 -10.41
N GLN A 46 -6.93 -9.45 -10.67
CA GLN A 46 -7.94 -9.64 -9.62
C GLN A 46 -7.66 -10.87 -8.77
N GLN A 47 -7.29 -11.99 -9.39
CA GLN A 47 -7.05 -13.26 -8.69
C GLN A 47 -5.84 -13.13 -7.77
N LEU A 48 -4.76 -12.54 -8.28
CA LEU A 48 -3.56 -12.30 -7.50
C LEU A 48 -3.80 -11.35 -6.32
N VAL A 49 -4.56 -10.27 -6.54
CA VAL A 49 -4.86 -9.30 -5.48
C VAL A 49 -5.71 -9.94 -4.39
N GLU A 50 -6.68 -10.76 -4.76
CA GLU A 50 -7.51 -11.50 -3.82
C GLU A 50 -6.66 -12.46 -2.98
N GLU A 51 -5.81 -13.26 -3.62
CA GLU A 51 -4.89 -14.19 -2.97
C GLU A 51 -3.96 -13.47 -1.98
N ILE A 52 -3.28 -12.41 -2.42
CA ILE A 52 -2.39 -11.62 -1.55
C ILE A 52 -3.16 -10.98 -0.39
N THR A 53 -4.39 -10.53 -0.64
CA THR A 53 -5.22 -9.94 0.41
C THR A 53 -5.55 -10.99 1.48
N GLN A 54 -5.96 -12.19 1.08
CA GLN A 54 -6.22 -13.31 1.99
C GLN A 54 -4.95 -13.68 2.79
N ASP A 55 -3.82 -13.85 2.10
CA ASP A 55 -2.51 -14.14 2.70
C ASP A 55 -2.07 -13.08 3.70
N ALA A 56 -2.43 -11.81 3.48
CA ALA A 56 -2.11 -10.73 4.40
C ALA A 56 -2.82 -10.92 5.76
N PHE A 57 -4.07 -11.38 5.76
CA PHE A 57 -4.79 -11.70 7.00
C PHE A 57 -4.26 -12.97 7.66
N VAL A 58 -3.87 -13.99 6.89
CA VAL A 58 -3.20 -15.18 7.43
C VAL A 58 -1.90 -14.79 8.14
N ARG A 59 -1.05 -13.97 7.49
CA ARG A 59 0.19 -13.48 8.09
C ARG A 59 -0.04 -12.56 9.28
N LEU A 60 -1.13 -11.79 9.29
CA LEU A 60 -1.53 -11.00 10.46
C LEU A 60 -1.84 -11.93 11.64
N TRP A 61 -2.60 -13.00 11.41
CA TRP A 61 -2.90 -14.02 12.41
C TRP A 61 -1.65 -14.73 12.92
N GLU A 62 -0.73 -15.13 12.04
CA GLU A 62 0.55 -15.75 12.45
C GLU A 62 1.39 -14.84 13.35
N LYS A 63 1.34 -13.53 13.09
CA LYS A 63 2.07 -12.52 13.85
C LYS A 63 1.31 -11.98 15.06
N ARG A 64 0.10 -12.47 15.34
CA ARG A 64 -0.83 -11.92 16.35
C ARG A 64 -0.21 -11.71 17.72
N SER A 65 0.63 -12.64 18.18
CA SER A 65 1.29 -12.58 19.49
C SER A 65 2.22 -11.38 19.66
N LYS A 66 2.72 -10.82 18.56
CA LYS A 66 3.64 -9.66 18.52
C LYS A 66 2.94 -8.36 18.17
N ILE A 67 1.61 -8.37 17.98
CA ILE A 67 0.84 -7.16 17.74
C ILE A 67 0.85 -6.35 19.03
N ASN A 68 1.19 -5.07 18.93
CA ASN A 68 0.91 -4.12 19.99
C ASN A 68 -0.48 -3.56 19.72
N PRO A 69 -1.48 -3.81 20.59
CA PRO A 69 -2.86 -3.34 20.38
C PRO A 69 -2.98 -1.82 20.30
N GLU A 70 -2.09 -1.08 20.96
CA GLU A 70 -2.05 0.38 20.91
C GLU A 70 -1.48 0.92 19.59
N LEU A 71 -0.78 0.08 18.82
CA LEU A 71 -0.33 0.42 17.48
C LEU A 71 -1.41 0.09 16.45
N ASN A 72 -1.46 0.92 15.42
CA ASN A 72 -2.49 0.85 14.38
C ASN A 72 -2.41 -0.48 13.60
N CYS A 73 -3.27 -1.44 13.96
CA CYS A 73 -3.36 -2.77 13.35
C CYS A 73 -3.64 -2.70 11.84
N LYS A 74 -4.44 -1.73 11.39
CA LYS A 74 -4.67 -1.44 9.98
C LYS A 74 -3.36 -1.10 9.26
N ASN A 75 -2.49 -0.26 9.82
CA ASN A 75 -1.20 0.05 9.19
C ASN A 75 -0.29 -1.19 9.07
N LEU A 76 -0.30 -2.06 10.08
CA LEU A 76 0.42 -3.32 10.04
C LEU A 76 -0.09 -4.22 8.89
N LEU A 77 -1.41 -4.40 8.80
CA LEU A 77 -2.04 -5.19 7.74
C LEU A 77 -1.68 -4.68 6.34
N PHE A 78 -1.78 -3.38 6.09
CA PHE A 78 -1.41 -2.77 4.81
C PHE A 78 0.08 -2.93 4.49
N THR A 79 0.93 -2.90 5.53
CA THR A 79 2.37 -3.15 5.38
C THR A 79 2.63 -4.61 5.00
N ILE A 80 1.96 -5.57 5.64
CA ILE A 80 2.06 -7.00 5.31
C ILE A 80 1.63 -7.24 3.87
N ALA A 81 0.46 -6.75 3.48
CA ALA A 81 -0.11 -6.87 2.15
C ALA A 81 0.81 -6.28 1.06
N ARG A 82 1.36 -5.08 1.31
CA ARG A 82 2.32 -4.45 0.40
C ARG A 82 3.59 -5.27 0.22
N ASN A 83 4.11 -5.83 1.30
CA ASN A 83 5.34 -6.62 1.26
C ASN A 83 5.12 -7.91 0.48
N LEU A 84 4.01 -8.62 0.73
CA LEU A 84 3.59 -9.78 -0.04
C LEU A 84 3.54 -9.50 -1.55
N LEU A 85 2.85 -8.43 -1.96
CA LEU A 85 2.79 -8.06 -3.36
C LEU A 85 4.16 -7.71 -3.95
N THR A 86 4.99 -7.00 -3.18
CA THR A 86 6.34 -6.64 -3.63
C THR A 86 7.22 -7.88 -3.83
N ASP A 87 7.13 -8.86 -2.92
CA ASP A 87 7.86 -10.12 -3.01
C ASP A 87 7.37 -10.97 -4.20
N TYR A 88 6.05 -11.02 -4.43
CA TYR A 88 5.48 -11.67 -5.60
C TYR A 88 5.97 -11.03 -6.91
N LEU A 89 5.84 -9.69 -7.05
CA LEU A 89 6.26 -8.97 -8.25
C LEU A 89 7.77 -9.09 -8.49
N ARG A 90 8.58 -9.15 -7.43
CA ARG A 90 10.01 -9.43 -7.54
C ARG A 90 10.24 -10.83 -8.09
N SER A 91 9.56 -11.84 -7.57
CA SER A 91 9.70 -13.24 -8.01
C SER A 91 9.23 -13.45 -9.45
N ALA A 92 8.12 -12.80 -9.83
CA ALA A 92 7.62 -12.78 -11.19
C ALA A 92 8.61 -12.14 -12.17
N ARG A 93 9.26 -11.01 -11.80
CA ARG A 93 10.32 -10.39 -12.62
C ARG A 93 11.54 -11.29 -12.83
N HIS A 94 11.96 -12.03 -11.80
CA HIS A 94 13.08 -12.98 -11.93
C HIS A 94 12.71 -14.15 -12.84
N SER A 95 11.46 -14.60 -12.81
CA SER A 95 10.94 -15.66 -13.68
C SER A 95 10.74 -15.16 -15.12
N ALA A 96 10.30 -13.92 -15.29
CA ALA A 96 10.06 -13.28 -16.58
C ALA A 96 11.34 -12.84 -17.32
N SER A 97 12.52 -12.80 -16.70
CA SER A 97 13.77 -12.55 -17.44
C SER A 97 14.14 -13.68 -18.42
N THR A 98 13.35 -14.77 -18.45
CA THR A 98 13.43 -15.86 -19.43
C THR A 98 12.39 -15.75 -20.55
N SER A 99 11.40 -14.84 -20.45
CA SER A 99 10.27 -14.77 -21.38
C SER A 99 9.85 -13.33 -21.62
N THR A 100 10.17 -12.81 -22.80
CA THR A 100 9.78 -11.47 -23.25
C THR A 100 8.28 -11.33 -23.41
N THR A 101 7.81 -10.12 -23.10
CA THR A 101 6.55 -9.45 -23.47
C THR A 101 5.23 -10.05 -22.98
N SER A 102 4.48 -9.24 -22.23
CA SER A 102 3.06 -9.06 -22.55
C SER A 102 2.61 -7.68 -22.06
N ASP A 103 2.40 -6.78 -23.01
CA ASP A 103 1.37 -5.75 -22.86
C ASP A 103 0.03 -6.49 -22.82
N LEU A 104 -0.81 -6.20 -21.82
CA LEU A 104 -2.19 -6.68 -21.78
C LEU A 104 -3.15 -5.51 -21.51
N PRO A 105 -4.38 -5.59 -22.05
CA PRO A 105 -5.24 -4.44 -22.26
C PRO A 105 -5.84 -3.93 -20.95
N VAL A 106 -6.06 -2.61 -20.91
CA VAL A 106 -6.87 -1.96 -19.89
C VAL A 106 -8.34 -2.27 -20.16
N GLU A 107 -8.92 -3.20 -19.42
CA GLU A 107 -10.37 -3.33 -19.32
C GLU A 107 -10.90 -2.26 -18.35
N PRO A 108 -11.85 -1.40 -18.74
CA PRO A 108 -12.49 -0.46 -17.84
C PRO A 108 -13.55 -1.20 -17.02
N ALA A 109 -13.29 -1.43 -15.73
CA ALA A 109 -14.34 -1.84 -14.81
C ALA A 109 -15.36 -0.71 -14.67
N THR A 110 -16.58 -0.97 -15.15
CA THR A 110 -17.75 -0.11 -15.10
C THR A 110 -18.37 -0.09 -13.71
N ASP A 111 -18.23 1.04 -13.02
CA ASP A 111 -19.23 1.75 -12.21
C ASP A 111 -18.51 2.87 -11.46
N THR A 112 -18.33 4.02 -12.12
CA THR A 112 -17.54 5.12 -11.57
C THR A 112 -18.31 5.82 -10.45
N THR A 113 -17.95 5.52 -9.21
CA THR A 113 -18.50 6.21 -8.03
C THR A 113 -17.78 7.56 -7.84
N TYR A 114 -18.39 8.53 -7.15
CA TYR A 114 -17.71 9.77 -6.73
C TYR A 114 -16.34 9.51 -6.04
N GLN A 115 -16.23 8.39 -5.33
CA GLN A 115 -14.99 7.94 -4.70
C GLN A 115 -13.90 7.55 -5.71
N ASP A 116 -14.26 7.03 -6.88
CA ASP A 116 -13.30 6.68 -7.94
C ASP A 116 -12.74 7.93 -8.62
N ILE A 117 -13.58 8.95 -8.82
CA ILE A 117 -13.16 10.25 -9.36
C ILE A 117 -12.19 10.92 -8.38
N LEU A 118 -12.53 10.94 -7.09
CA LEU A 118 -11.65 11.49 -6.06
C LEU A 118 -10.32 10.71 -5.98
N LEU A 119 -10.37 9.38 -6.06
CA LEU A 119 -9.19 8.53 -6.05
C LEU A 119 -8.29 8.80 -7.27
N ALA A 120 -8.88 8.97 -8.45
CA ALA A 120 -8.14 9.27 -9.68
C ALA A 120 -7.46 10.65 -9.60
N ASP A 121 -8.14 11.66 -9.04
CA ASP A 121 -7.55 12.98 -8.84
C ASP A 121 -6.40 12.95 -7.82
N LEU A 122 -6.59 12.24 -6.70
CA LEU A 122 -5.52 12.00 -5.71
C LEU A 122 -4.32 11.27 -6.31
N GLN A 123 -4.55 10.26 -7.15
CA GLN A 123 -3.48 9.56 -7.87
C GLN A 123 -2.72 10.49 -8.81
N LYS A 124 -3.42 11.36 -9.52
CA LYS A 124 -2.81 12.36 -10.41
C LYS A 124 -1.97 13.37 -9.63
N GLN A 125 -2.46 13.86 -8.50
CA GLN A 125 -1.69 14.74 -7.62
C GLN A 125 -0.45 14.04 -7.04
N ALA A 126 -0.57 12.79 -6.63
CA ALA A 126 0.55 11.98 -6.16
C ALA A 126 1.61 11.79 -7.27
N ALA A 127 1.19 11.56 -8.51
CA ALA A 127 2.11 11.46 -9.64
C ALA A 127 2.85 12.78 -9.90
N LEU A 128 2.14 13.92 -9.83
CA LEU A 128 2.76 15.24 -9.93
C LEU A 128 3.78 15.50 -8.81
N ALA A 129 3.47 15.10 -7.58
CA ALA A 129 4.38 15.21 -6.44
C ALA A 129 5.72 14.51 -6.70
N VAL A 130 5.66 13.31 -7.30
CA VAL A 130 6.85 12.53 -7.64
C VAL A 130 7.69 13.23 -8.72
N THR A 131 7.08 13.90 -9.70
CA THR A 131 7.84 14.65 -10.73
C THR A 131 8.65 15.81 -10.15
N ARG A 132 8.19 16.40 -9.04
CA ARG A 132 8.86 17.53 -8.36
C ARG A 132 9.98 17.11 -7.41
N LEU A 133 10.21 15.81 -7.22
CA LEU A 133 11.35 15.31 -6.44
C LEU A 133 12.68 15.66 -7.11
N PRO A 134 13.75 15.93 -6.33
CA PRO A 134 15.10 16.03 -6.86
C PRO A 134 15.49 14.77 -7.65
N ASP A 135 16.17 14.93 -8.79
CA ASP A 135 16.36 13.85 -9.79
C ASP A 135 16.87 12.53 -9.19
N ARG A 136 17.89 12.58 -8.33
CA ARG A 136 18.44 11.39 -7.66
C ARG A 136 17.44 10.71 -6.73
N SER A 137 16.70 11.50 -5.94
CA SER A 137 15.68 10.97 -5.03
C SER A 137 14.46 10.44 -5.80
N ARG A 138 14.08 11.09 -6.91
CA ARG A 138 13.05 10.62 -7.84
C ARG A 138 13.42 9.29 -8.47
N GLN A 139 14.65 9.15 -8.95
CA GLN A 139 15.16 7.91 -9.56
C GLN A 139 15.14 6.76 -8.55
N VAL A 140 15.71 6.96 -7.35
CA VAL A 140 15.71 5.95 -6.29
C VAL A 140 14.27 5.58 -5.86
N TYR A 141 13.39 6.57 -5.71
CA TYR A 141 11.98 6.33 -5.37
C TYR A 141 11.27 5.51 -6.44
N THR A 142 11.46 5.86 -7.72
CA THR A 142 10.87 5.17 -8.88
C THR A 142 11.35 3.71 -8.94
N MET A 143 12.66 3.49 -8.82
CA MET A 143 13.23 2.14 -8.78
C MET A 143 12.68 1.28 -7.65
N SER A 144 12.47 1.88 -6.48
CA SER A 144 11.90 1.16 -5.34
C SER A 144 10.39 0.90 -5.50
N ARG A 145 9.61 1.89 -5.96
CA ARG A 145 8.14 1.84 -5.92
C ARG A 145 7.51 1.32 -7.21
N MET A 146 8.10 1.61 -8.36
CA MET A 146 7.59 1.20 -9.67
C MET A 146 8.30 -0.05 -10.19
N HIS A 147 9.60 -0.19 -9.94
CA HIS A 147 10.36 -1.37 -10.38
C HIS A 147 10.53 -2.43 -9.28
N HIS A 148 10.03 -2.18 -8.07
CA HIS A 148 10.07 -3.11 -6.92
C HIS A 148 11.48 -3.60 -6.55
N LEU A 149 12.52 -2.81 -6.86
CA LEU A 149 13.90 -3.13 -6.54
C LEU A 149 14.18 -2.96 -5.04
N SER A 150 14.95 -3.89 -4.49
CA SER A 150 15.49 -3.81 -3.14
C SER A 150 16.53 -2.70 -3.03
N HIS A 151 16.78 -2.23 -1.81
CA HIS A 151 17.81 -1.20 -1.59
C HIS A 151 19.19 -1.66 -2.07
N LYS A 152 19.49 -2.96 -1.97
CA LYS A 152 20.74 -3.55 -2.47
C LYS A 152 20.82 -3.49 -3.99
N GLU A 153 19.76 -3.88 -4.71
CA GLU A 153 19.72 -3.81 -6.17
C GLU A 153 19.82 -2.36 -6.67
N ILE A 154 19.15 -1.41 -6.01
CA ILE A 154 19.25 0.02 -6.34
C ILE A 154 20.67 0.53 -6.09
N ALA A 155 21.27 0.17 -4.95
CA ALA A 155 22.64 0.53 -4.59
C ALA A 155 23.63 0.04 -5.65
N THR A 156 23.52 -1.22 -6.07
CA THR A 156 24.33 -1.80 -7.15
C THR A 156 24.08 -1.10 -8.49
N SER A 157 22.82 -0.90 -8.87
CA SER A 157 22.45 -0.30 -10.16
C SER A 157 22.88 1.16 -10.30
N LEU A 158 22.89 1.93 -9.21
CA LEU A 158 23.28 3.33 -9.20
C LEU A 158 24.72 3.57 -8.72
N ASN A 159 25.46 2.49 -8.43
CA ASN A 159 26.80 2.49 -7.85
C ASN A 159 26.93 3.42 -6.62
N ILE A 160 26.02 3.26 -5.65
CA ILE A 160 26.01 4.00 -4.37
C ILE A 160 25.87 3.04 -3.20
N SER A 161 26.08 3.53 -1.98
CA SER A 161 25.87 2.71 -0.77
C SER A 161 24.37 2.51 -0.48
N ILE A 162 24.02 1.41 0.20
CA ILE A 162 22.65 1.18 0.70
C ILE A 162 22.19 2.34 1.59
N LYS A 163 23.09 2.89 2.43
CA LYS A 163 22.80 4.08 3.25
C LYS A 163 22.46 5.31 2.40
N ALA A 164 23.08 5.48 1.22
CA ALA A 164 22.73 6.55 0.30
C ALA A 164 21.34 6.33 -0.32
N VAL A 165 20.97 5.09 -0.65
CA VAL A 165 19.62 4.73 -1.11
C VAL A 165 18.58 5.09 -0.04
N GLU A 166 18.81 4.69 1.22
CA GLU A 166 17.93 5.03 2.35
C GLU A 166 17.80 6.54 2.56
N LYS A 167 18.91 7.28 2.43
CA LYS A 167 18.90 8.74 2.49
C LYS A 167 18.04 9.35 1.39
N HIS A 168 18.19 8.89 0.14
CA HIS A 168 17.38 9.37 -0.99
C HIS A 168 15.90 9.03 -0.82
N LEU A 169 15.57 7.84 -0.31
CA LEU A 169 14.19 7.47 0.02
C LEU A 169 13.62 8.32 1.15
N SER A 170 14.40 8.60 2.19
CA SER A 170 13.99 9.47 3.30
C SER A 170 13.70 10.89 2.80
N VAL A 171 14.57 11.45 1.95
CA VAL A 171 14.34 12.75 1.30
C VAL A 171 13.07 12.72 0.45
N ALA A 172 12.87 11.67 -0.35
CA ALA A 172 11.69 11.53 -1.19
C ALA A 172 10.40 11.48 -0.35
N LEU A 173 10.38 10.65 0.69
CA LEU A 173 9.22 10.51 1.58
C LEU A 173 8.94 11.80 2.36
N LYS A 174 9.97 12.51 2.81
CA LYS A 174 9.80 13.81 3.49
C LYS A 174 9.15 14.83 2.56
N TYR A 175 9.64 14.92 1.32
CA TYR A 175 9.09 15.82 0.31
C TYR A 175 7.63 15.46 -0.03
N LEU A 176 7.35 14.19 -0.31
CA LEU A 176 6.01 13.73 -0.65
C LEU A 176 5.02 13.95 0.50
N ARG A 177 5.43 13.75 1.76
CA ARG A 177 4.57 14.05 2.92
C ARG A 177 4.24 15.53 3.01
N ALA A 178 5.22 16.41 2.83
CA ALA A 178 5.00 17.86 2.86
C ALA A 178 4.05 18.29 1.73
N TYR A 179 4.28 17.79 0.52
CA TYR A 179 3.43 18.05 -0.65
C TYR A 179 1.98 17.60 -0.41
N CYS A 180 1.80 16.37 0.11
CA CYS A 180 0.47 15.88 0.45
C CYS A 180 -0.18 16.71 1.56
N SER A 181 0.53 17.12 2.61
CA SER A 181 -0.08 17.93 3.68
C SER A 181 -0.53 19.33 3.21
N GLU A 182 0.22 19.93 2.28
CA GLU A 182 -0.10 21.25 1.73
C GLU A 182 -1.33 21.19 0.81
N HIS A 183 -1.42 20.15 -0.03
CA HIS A 183 -2.54 20.01 -0.96
C HIS A 183 -3.75 19.24 -0.40
N LEU A 184 -3.61 18.47 0.69
CA LEU A 184 -4.75 17.91 1.42
C LEU A 184 -5.65 19.01 1.99
N LEU A 185 -5.06 20.15 2.39
CA LEU A 185 -5.81 21.33 2.85
C LEU A 185 -6.58 21.98 1.69
N GLU A 186 -5.96 22.13 0.53
CA GLU A 186 -6.62 22.66 -0.67
C GLU A 186 -7.77 21.74 -1.13
N ILE A 187 -7.56 20.42 -1.11
CA ILE A 187 -8.60 19.45 -1.43
C ILE A 187 -9.75 19.54 -0.40
N ALA A 188 -9.45 19.56 0.90
CA ALA A 188 -10.47 19.66 1.95
C ALA A 188 -11.30 20.96 1.89
N ILE A 189 -10.69 22.06 1.48
CA ILE A 189 -11.35 23.37 1.28
C ILE A 189 -12.23 23.33 0.03
N VAL A 190 -11.73 22.81 -1.10
CA VAL A 190 -12.47 22.73 -2.36
C VAL A 190 -13.65 21.74 -2.27
N THR A 191 -13.52 20.67 -1.48
CA THR A 191 -14.62 19.70 -1.25
C THR A 191 -15.55 20.08 -0.10
N GLY A 192 -15.32 21.21 0.58
CA GLY A 192 -16.20 21.72 1.66
C GLY A 192 -16.20 20.90 2.96
N ILE A 193 -15.21 20.04 3.19
CA ILE A 193 -15.17 19.13 4.36
C ILE A 193 -14.88 19.87 5.67
N LEU A 194 -14.35 21.10 5.60
CA LEU A 194 -14.07 21.98 6.76
C LEU A 194 -15.11 23.10 6.93
N SER A 195 -16.25 23.04 6.24
CA SER A 195 -17.33 24.05 6.30
C SER A 195 -18.59 23.55 7.02
N LEU A 196 -18.43 22.75 8.08
CA LEU A 196 -19.49 22.35 9.02
C LEU A 196 -18.99 22.42 10.46
#